data_AF-A0A1G6JU48-F1
#
_entry.id   AF-A0A1G6JU48-F1
#
_cell.length_a   1.000
_cell.length_b   1.000
_cell.length_c   1.000
_cell.angle_alpha   90.00
_cell.angle_beta   90.00
_cell.angle_gamma   90.00
#
_symmetry.space_group_name_H-M   'P 1'
#
loop_
_entity.id
_entity.type
_entity.pdbx_description
1 polymer ?
#
loop_
_entity_poly.entity_id
_entity_poly.type
_entity_poly.pdbx_seq_one_letter_code
_entity_poly.pdbx_strand_id
1 'polypeptide(L)'
;MFEEILNAVKNELGGHPDIAGNVTPEQEAAIHDEIAQHITHATAASSSGGGILSSLEQAVSSGGTVTNAIEGGLIGSLTSRFGLPPSVTGAISAALPGLLQKFAAKSQE
;
A
#
# COMPACT_ATOMS: atom_id res chain seq x y z
N MET A 1 14.32 -0.96 1.12
CA MET A 1 13.04 -0.90 0.37
C MET A 1 11.84 -1.17 1.26
N PHE A 2 11.68 -2.36 1.85
CA PHE A 2 10.53 -2.65 2.72
C PHE A 2 10.37 -1.65 3.89
N GLU A 3 11.45 -1.34 4.62
CA GLU A 3 11.41 -0.38 5.74
C GLU A 3 11.00 1.04 5.32
N GLU A 4 11.32 1.44 4.10
CA GLU A 4 10.89 2.73 3.56
C GLU A 4 9.40 2.72 3.24
N ILE A 5 8.92 1.63 2.62
CA ILE A 5 7.49 1.35 2.39
C ILE A 5 6.74 1.37 3.70
N LEU A 6 7.23 0.65 4.71
CA LEU A 6 6.63 0.64 6.04
C LEU A 6 6.57 2.03 6.66
N ASN A 7 7.63 2.85 6.56
CA ASN A 7 7.61 4.22 7.08
C ASN A 7 6.62 5.12 6.33
N ALA A 8 6.52 5.02 5.01
CA ALA A 8 5.55 5.79 4.24
C ALA A 8 4.11 5.37 4.54
N VAL A 9 3.87 4.06 4.68
CA VAL A 9 2.60 3.48 5.13
C VAL A 9 2.21 4.04 6.49
N LYS A 10 3.10 3.98 7.49
CA LYS A 10 2.87 4.55 8.82
C LYS A 10 2.57 6.04 8.78
N ASN A 11 3.27 6.80 7.93
CA ASN A 11 3.08 8.24 7.83
C ASN A 11 1.74 8.60 7.17
N GLU A 12 1.32 7.85 6.14
CA GLU A 12 0.04 8.07 5.47
C GLU A 12 -1.13 7.63 6.36
N LEU A 13 -1.10 6.39 6.89
CA LEU A 13 -2.18 5.87 7.73
C LEU A 13 -2.24 6.53 9.11
N GLY A 14 -1.12 6.95 9.68
CA GLY A 14 -1.08 7.67 10.96
C GLY A 14 -1.80 9.01 10.92
N GLY A 15 -2.04 9.57 9.73
CA GLY A 15 -2.84 10.77 9.52
C GLY A 15 -4.34 10.51 9.30
N HIS A 16 -4.78 9.25 9.22
CA HIS A 16 -6.16 8.89 8.89
C HIS A 16 -7.00 8.59 10.15
N PRO A 17 -7.92 9.48 10.56
CA PRO A 17 -8.73 9.28 11.76
C PRO A 17 -9.66 8.06 11.65
N ASP A 18 -10.13 7.74 10.45
CA ASP A 18 -10.94 6.55 10.18
C ASP A 18 -10.20 5.23 10.45
N ILE A 19 -8.86 5.24 10.37
CA ILE A 19 -8.04 4.07 10.65
C ILE A 19 -7.75 4.05 12.15
N ALA A 20 -7.13 5.11 12.68
CA ALA A 20 -6.75 5.19 14.10
C ALA A 20 -7.92 4.98 15.07
N GLY A 21 -9.15 5.36 14.69
CA GLY A 21 -10.35 5.17 15.51
C GLY A 21 -10.96 3.77 15.46
N ASN A 22 -10.56 2.91 14.51
CA ASN A 22 -11.20 1.63 14.23
C ASN A 22 -10.26 0.41 14.28
N VAL A 23 -8.97 0.61 14.61
CA VAL A 23 -8.01 -0.48 14.82
C VAL A 23 -7.28 -0.34 16.15
N THR A 24 -6.98 -1.46 16.79
CA THR A 24 -6.16 -1.48 18.00
C THR A 24 -4.69 -1.22 17.65
N PRO A 25 -3.85 -0.75 18.59
CA PRO A 25 -2.42 -0.55 18.33
C PRO A 25 -1.68 -1.84 17.90
N GLU A 26 -2.13 -3.01 18.36
CA GLU A 26 -1.60 -4.30 17.91
C GLU A 26 -1.99 -4.62 16.46
N GLN A 27 -3.23 -4.30 16.06
CA GLN A 27 -3.68 -4.45 14.68
C GLN A 27 -3.02 -3.44 13.75
N GLU A 28 -2.83 -2.20 14.20
CA GLU A 28 -2.23 -1.13 13.42
C GLU A 28 -0.83 -1.52 12.91
N ALA A 29 0.03 -2.04 13.79
CA ALA A 29 1.37 -2.48 13.40
C ALA A 29 1.32 -3.62 12.35
N ALA A 30 0.42 -4.57 12.52
CA ALA A 30 0.28 -5.70 11.61
C ALA A 30 -0.32 -5.30 10.26
N ILE A 31 -1.23 -4.31 10.24
CA ILE A 31 -1.80 -3.73 9.03
C ILE A 31 -0.73 -2.97 8.26
N HIS A 32 0.08 -2.16 8.95
CA HIS A 32 1.20 -1.47 8.32
C HIS A 32 2.18 -2.44 7.65
N ASP A 33 2.49 -3.55 8.33
CA ASP A 33 3.37 -4.59 7.80
C ASP A 33 2.75 -5.27 6.56
N GLU A 34 1.47 -5.67 6.61
CA GLU A 34 0.77 -6.29 5.48
C GLU A 34 0.71 -5.38 4.25
N ILE A 35 0.36 -4.10 4.44
CA ILE A 35 0.33 -3.12 3.34
C ILE A 35 1.73 -2.99 2.73
N ALA A 36 2.75 -2.87 3.57
CA ALA A 36 4.12 -2.76 3.10
C ALA A 36 4.60 -4.01 2.36
N GLN A 37 4.21 -5.21 2.83
CA GLN A 37 4.55 -6.48 2.19
C GLN A 37 3.87 -6.59 0.83
N HIS A 38 2.58 -6.24 0.74
CA HIS A 38 1.85 -6.27 -0.52
C HIS A 38 2.46 -5.34 -1.56
N ILE A 39 2.75 -4.10 -1.18
CA ILE A 39 3.39 -3.13 -2.08
C ILE A 39 4.75 -3.65 -2.53
N THR A 40 5.58 -4.13 -1.59
CA THR A 40 6.91 -4.69 -1.88
C THR A 40 6.82 -5.88 -2.82
N HIS A 41 5.88 -6.79 -2.59
CA HIS A 41 5.72 -7.99 -3.40
C HIS A 41 5.21 -7.65 -4.80
N ALA A 42 4.27 -6.72 -4.92
CA ALA A 42 3.78 -6.25 -6.22
C ALA A 42 4.88 -5.53 -7.02
N THR A 43 5.70 -4.72 -6.37
CA THR A 43 6.84 -4.08 -7.04
C THR A 43 7.90 -5.11 -7.46
N ALA A 44 8.21 -6.08 -6.59
CA ALA A 44 9.15 -7.16 -6.90
C ALA A 44 8.67 -8.07 -8.04
N ALA A 45 7.37 -8.41 -8.06
CA ALA A 45 6.76 -9.26 -9.08
C ALA A 45 6.79 -8.62 -10.48
N SER A 46 6.77 -7.28 -10.54
CA SER A 46 6.83 -6.55 -11.80
C SER A 46 8.25 -6.42 -12.37
N SER A 47 9.28 -6.90 -11.65
CA SER A 47 10.70 -6.77 -12.03
C SER A 47 11.18 -7.71 -13.16
N SER A 48 10.28 -8.36 -13.93
CA SER A 48 10.65 -9.37 -14.94
C SER A 48 11.06 -8.83 -16.32
N GLY A 49 11.33 -7.53 -16.49
CA GLY A 49 11.78 -7.01 -17.80
C GLY A 49 12.12 -5.52 -17.91
N GLY A 50 11.74 -4.72 -16.92
CA GLY A 50 12.15 -3.32 -16.75
C GLY A 50 12.16 -3.05 -15.26
N GLY A 51 13.16 -2.32 -14.76
CA GLY A 51 13.38 -2.14 -13.33
C GLY A 51 12.11 -1.79 -12.55
N ILE A 52 12.12 -2.13 -11.26
CA ILE A 52 11.04 -1.90 -10.29
C ILE A 52 10.37 -0.52 -10.45
N LEU A 53 11.18 0.52 -10.70
CA LEU A 53 10.75 1.89 -10.96
C LEU A 53 9.95 2.02 -12.25
N SER A 54 10.41 1.43 -13.35
CA SER A 54 9.73 1.49 -14.65
C SER A 54 8.36 0.79 -14.58
N SER A 55 8.27 -0.30 -13.82
CA SER A 55 7.01 -0.97 -13.53
C SER A 55 6.06 -0.15 -12.65
N LEU A 56 6.60 0.56 -11.65
CA LEU A 56 5.81 1.42 -10.77
C LEU A 56 5.36 2.71 -11.49
N GLU A 57 6.24 3.32 -12.28
CA GLU A 57 5.91 4.43 -13.18
C GLU A 57 4.87 3.98 -14.20
N GLN A 58 5.00 2.78 -14.75
CA GLN A 58 4.00 2.23 -15.66
C GLN A 58 2.71 1.87 -14.94
N ALA A 59 2.74 1.47 -13.66
CA ALA A 59 1.55 1.27 -12.82
C ALA A 59 0.80 2.58 -12.55
N VAL A 60 1.53 3.64 -12.20
CA VAL A 60 1.01 4.99 -11.95
C VAL A 60 0.54 5.64 -13.25
N SER A 61 1.32 5.52 -14.33
CA SER A 61 1.06 6.12 -15.64
C SER A 61 -0.03 5.39 -16.42
N SER A 62 -0.11 4.06 -16.30
CA SER A 62 -1.20 3.26 -16.91
C SER A 62 -2.53 3.37 -16.15
N GLY A 63 -2.59 4.18 -15.07
CA GLY A 63 -3.85 4.65 -14.51
C GLY A 63 -4.75 3.56 -13.92
N GLY A 64 -4.22 2.44 -13.43
CA GLY A 64 -5.00 1.60 -12.51
C GLY A 64 -4.76 0.10 -12.52
N THR A 65 -4.21 -0.55 -13.54
CA THR A 65 -4.22 -2.03 -13.58
C THR A 65 -3.40 -2.68 -12.45
N VAL A 66 -2.23 -2.12 -12.13
CA VAL A 66 -1.38 -2.64 -11.06
C VAL A 66 -1.89 -2.17 -9.69
N THR A 67 -2.34 -0.92 -9.57
CA THR A 67 -2.94 -0.39 -8.34
C THR A 67 -4.17 -1.22 -7.94
N ASN A 68 -5.06 -1.54 -8.88
CA ASN A 68 -6.22 -2.40 -8.65
C ASN A 68 -5.83 -3.83 -8.24
N ALA A 69 -4.73 -4.38 -8.77
CA ALA A 69 -4.25 -5.70 -8.38
C ALA A 69 -3.68 -5.72 -6.96
N ILE A 70 -2.94 -4.66 -6.58
CA ILE A 70 -2.42 -4.46 -5.23
C ILE A 70 -3.59 -4.27 -4.26
N GLU A 71 -4.54 -3.39 -4.59
CA GLU A 71 -5.74 -3.12 -3.80
C GLU A 71 -6.59 -4.38 -3.63
N GLY A 72 -6.85 -5.13 -4.71
CA GLY A 72 -7.68 -6.34 -4.63
C GLY A 72 -7.09 -7.40 -3.69
N GLY A 73 -5.78 -7.66 -3.77
CA GLY A 73 -5.09 -8.60 -2.88
C GLY A 73 -5.01 -8.10 -1.44
N LEU A 74 -4.70 -6.81 -1.28
CA LEU A 74 -4.54 -6.19 0.03
C LEU A 74 -5.87 -6.06 0.78
N ILE A 75 -6.92 -5.56 0.15
CA ILE A 75 -8.26 -5.44 0.76
C ILE A 75 -8.80 -6.81 1.14
N GLY A 76 -8.56 -7.84 0.31
CA GLY A 76 -8.88 -9.22 0.65
C GLY A 76 -8.14 -9.72 1.89
N SER A 77 -6.83 -9.46 1.98
CA SER A 77 -6.01 -9.79 3.16
C SER A 77 -6.48 -9.04 4.41
N LEU A 78 -6.73 -7.74 4.30
CA LEU A 78 -7.14 -6.88 5.40
C LEU A 78 -8.51 -7.27 5.96
N THR A 79 -9.47 -7.54 5.09
CA THR A 79 -10.81 -7.99 5.48
C THR A 79 -10.75 -9.39 6.08
N SER A 80 -10.01 -10.32 5.45
CA SER A 80 -10.00 -11.72 5.87
C SER A 80 -9.12 -12.00 7.10
N ARG A 81 -8.01 -11.27 7.28
CA ARG A 81 -7.06 -11.49 8.39
C ARG A 81 -7.36 -10.64 9.60
N PHE A 82 -7.71 -9.37 9.39
CA PHE A 82 -7.90 -8.42 10.47
C PHE A 82 -9.37 -8.10 10.74
N GLY A 83 -10.30 -8.56 9.89
CA GLY A 83 -11.73 -8.32 10.07
C GLY A 83 -12.09 -6.84 9.96
N LEU A 84 -11.33 -6.06 9.18
CA LEU A 84 -11.48 -4.61 9.15
C LEU A 84 -12.82 -4.21 8.53
N PRO A 85 -13.46 -3.14 9.07
CA PRO A 85 -14.67 -2.62 8.48
C PRO A 85 -14.38 -1.99 7.11
N PRO A 86 -15.38 -1.94 6.21
CA PRO A 86 -15.23 -1.40 4.86
C PRO A 86 -14.77 0.06 4.86
N SER A 87 -15.07 0.83 5.91
CA SER A 87 -14.58 2.21 6.06
C SER A 87 -13.05 2.28 6.19
N VAL A 88 -12.45 1.36 6.95
CA VAL A 88 -10.99 1.29 7.12
C VAL A 88 -10.33 0.81 5.84
N THR A 89 -10.85 -0.27 5.24
CA THR A 89 -10.31 -0.78 3.99
C THR A 89 -10.44 0.25 2.85
N GLY A 90 -11.55 0.99 2.80
CA GLY A 90 -11.75 2.08 1.85
C GLY A 90 -10.77 3.24 2.05
N ALA A 91 -10.51 3.62 3.31
CA ALA A 91 -9.51 4.63 3.64
C ALA A 91 -8.09 4.20 3.21
N ILE A 92 -7.74 2.92 3.40
CA ILE A 92 -6.46 2.35 2.98
C ILE A 92 -6.34 2.35 1.45
N SER A 93 -7.39 1.89 0.75
CA SER A 93 -7.50 1.95 -0.72
C SER A 93 -7.31 3.37 -1.26
N ALA A 94 -7.93 4.37 -0.63
CA ALA A 94 -7.79 5.76 -1.02
C ALA A 94 -6.37 6.32 -0.78
N ALA A 95 -5.67 5.81 0.23
CA ALA A 95 -4.29 6.19 0.55
C ALA A 95 -3.25 5.54 -0.38
N LEU A 96 -3.53 4.36 -0.92
CA LEU A 96 -2.60 3.59 -1.77
C LEU A 96 -2.05 4.37 -2.98
N PRO A 97 -2.87 5.05 -3.81
CA PRO A 97 -2.37 5.81 -4.94
C PRO A 97 -1.36 6.89 -4.53
N GLY A 98 -1.64 7.63 -3.45
CA GLY A 98 -0.74 8.66 -2.92
C GLY A 98 0.58 8.07 -2.40
N LEU A 99 0.49 6.91 -1.74
CA LEU A 99 1.63 6.14 -1.27
C LEU A 99 2.54 5.69 -2.41
N LEU A 100 1.96 5.11 -3.45
CA LEU A 100 2.68 4.64 -4.63
C LEU A 100 3.30 5.80 -5.42
N GLN A 101 2.60 6.93 -5.53
CA GLN A 101 3.13 8.14 -6.16
C GLN A 101 4.33 8.70 -5.38
N LYS A 102 4.26 8.74 -4.05
CA LYS A 102 5.40 9.14 -3.20
C LYS A 102 6.60 8.20 -3.41
N PHE A 103 6.38 6.90 -3.57
CA PHE A 103 7.46 5.95 -3.86
C PHE A 103 8.09 6.13 -5.23
N ALA A 104 7.26 6.33 -6.26
CA ALA A 104 7.74 6.60 -7.60
C ALA A 104 8.58 7.88 -7.65
N ALA A 105 8.13 8.94 -6.96
CA ALA A 105 8.86 10.21 -6.86
C ALA A 105 10.16 10.10 -6.03
N LYS A 106 10.12 9.44 -4.87
CA LYS A 106 11.28 9.32 -3.98
C LYS A 106 12.42 8.47 -4.55
N SER A 107 12.12 7.58 -5.50
CA SER A 107 13.15 6.81 -6.23
C SER A 107 13.82 7.61 -7.36
N GLN A 108 13.36 8.82 -7.65
CA GLN A 108 14.00 9.74 -8.61
C GLN A 108 14.95 10.77 -7.95
N GLU A 109 15.06 10.80 -6.63
CA GLU A 109 15.96 11.70 -5.88
C GLU A 109 17.33 11.07 -5.56
#